data_AF-A0A8I1LMR8-F1
#
_entry.id   AF-A0A8I1LMR8-F1
#
_cell.length_a   1.000
_cell.length_b   1.000
_cell.length_c   1.000
_cell.angle_alpha   90.00
_cell.angle_beta   90.00
_cell.angle_gamma   90.00
#
_symmetry.space_group_name_H-M   'P 1'
#
loop_
_entity.id
_entity.type
_entity.pdbx_description
1 polymer ?
#
loop_
_entity_poly.entity_id
_entity_poly.type
_entity_poly.pdbx_seq_one_letter_code
_entity_poly.pdbx_strand_id
1 'polypeptide(L)'
;MSETLSLSIATPLRMVLDESAIASLRGEDASGGFGILPGHADFVTVIDAGVLRWRKSTGSWHYCVVRGGIFTVSGGHEVHVACRDAVIGDDLARLQAQVAESRQAREDAARRTRTQSARLHARAIRRLMQGLAVGGDTLELDGEGDEP
;
A
#
# COMPACT_ATOMS: atom_id res chain seq x y z
N MET A 1 -19.27 -28.50 18.44
CA MET A 1 -19.47 -27.94 17.08
C MET A 1 -18.15 -27.28 16.71
N SER A 2 -17.55 -27.61 15.58
CA SER A 2 -16.32 -26.91 15.17
C SER A 2 -16.70 -25.48 14.77
N GLU A 3 -16.21 -24.50 15.52
CA GLU A 3 -16.36 -23.10 15.14
C GLU A 3 -15.64 -22.85 13.81
N THR A 4 -16.17 -21.93 13.00
CA THR A 4 -15.66 -21.63 11.66
C THR A 4 -15.68 -20.14 11.42
N LEU A 5 -14.79 -19.66 10.55
CA LEU A 5 -14.75 -18.27 10.11
C LEU A 5 -15.67 -18.04 8.90
N SER A 6 -16.20 -16.83 8.79
CA SER A 6 -16.70 -16.22 7.56
C SER A 6 -15.68 -15.22 7.04
N LEU A 7 -15.35 -15.30 5.75
CA LEU A 7 -14.42 -14.39 5.07
C LEU A 7 -15.15 -13.67 3.96
N SER A 8 -15.09 -12.34 3.97
CA SER A 8 -15.45 -11.53 2.81
C SER A 8 -14.26 -10.68 2.36
N ILE A 9 -14.07 -10.63 1.03
CA ILE A 9 -13.06 -9.78 0.38
C ILE A 9 -13.81 -8.87 -0.58
N ALA A 10 -13.69 -7.56 -0.38
CA ALA A 10 -14.40 -6.57 -1.18
C ALA A 10 -13.44 -5.51 -1.74
N THR A 11 -13.76 -5.06 -2.96
CA THR A 11 -13.24 -3.83 -3.54
C THR A 11 -14.37 -2.80 -3.60
N PRO A 12 -14.07 -1.50 -3.84
CA PRO A 12 -15.12 -0.48 -3.99
C PRO A 12 -16.13 -0.79 -5.11
N LEU A 13 -15.76 -1.65 -6.06
CA LEU A 13 -16.58 -1.96 -7.23
C LEU A 13 -17.42 -3.23 -7.06
N ARG A 14 -16.98 -4.18 -6.23
CA ARG A 14 -17.66 -5.47 -6.06
C ARG A 14 -17.19 -6.24 -4.82
N MET A 15 -18.04 -7.15 -4.39
CA MET A 15 -17.63 -8.27 -3.55
C MET A 15 -16.85 -9.28 -4.40
N VAL A 16 -15.61 -9.57 -4.01
CA VAL A 16 -14.71 -10.49 -4.73
C VAL A 16 -14.88 -11.91 -4.21
N LEU A 17 -15.02 -12.05 -2.90
CA LEU A 17 -15.24 -13.32 -2.21
C LEU A 17 -16.22 -13.09 -1.05
N ASP A 18 -17.10 -14.06 -0.85
CA ASP A 18 -17.90 -14.23 0.36
C ASP A 18 -17.99 -15.73 0.63
N GLU A 19 -17.32 -16.19 1.68
CA GLU A 19 -17.18 -17.62 1.94
C GLU A 19 -17.24 -17.93 3.44
N SER A 20 -17.99 -18.98 3.79
CA SER A 20 -18.15 -19.46 5.15
C SER A 20 -17.47 -20.82 5.36
N ALA A 21 -17.55 -21.32 6.59
CA ALA A 21 -17.01 -22.63 6.98
C ALA A 21 -15.47 -22.74 6.82
N ILE A 22 -14.77 -21.61 6.97
CA ILE A 22 -13.31 -21.56 6.89
C ILE A 22 -12.73 -22.01 8.24
N ALA A 23 -11.77 -22.93 8.20
CA ALA A 23 -11.14 -23.47 9.41
C ALA A 23 -9.90 -22.67 9.81
N SER A 24 -9.20 -22.07 8.86
CA SER A 24 -8.02 -21.25 9.13
C SER A 24 -7.71 -20.31 7.97
N LEU A 25 -7.22 -19.13 8.29
CA LEU A 25 -6.76 -18.12 7.33
C LEU A 25 -5.34 -17.68 7.67
N ARG A 26 -4.53 -17.35 6.67
CA ARG A 26 -3.22 -16.70 6.83
C ARG A 26 -3.07 -15.51 5.90
N GLY A 27 -2.35 -14.51 6.39
CA GLY A 27 -1.97 -13.31 5.66
C GLY A 27 -0.62 -12.78 6.10
N GLU A 28 -0.25 -11.63 5.54
CA GLU A 28 0.99 -10.92 5.85
C GLU A 28 0.69 -9.42 5.96
N ASP A 29 1.30 -8.77 6.94
CA ASP A 29 1.33 -7.33 7.09
C ASP A 29 2.78 -6.83 7.30
N ALA A 30 2.94 -5.54 7.63
CA ALA A 30 4.26 -4.95 7.83
C ALA A 30 5.08 -5.58 8.97
N SER A 31 4.45 -6.31 9.89
CA SER A 31 5.12 -7.03 10.98
C SER A 31 5.54 -8.46 10.58
N GLY A 32 5.05 -8.96 9.45
CA GLY A 32 5.30 -10.30 8.93
C GLY A 32 4.03 -11.12 8.77
N GLY A 33 4.16 -12.44 8.84
CA GLY A 33 3.04 -13.36 8.60
C GLY A 33 2.18 -13.60 9.84
N PHE A 34 0.85 -13.60 9.67
CA PHE A 34 -0.12 -13.90 10.72
C PHE A 34 -1.12 -15.00 10.32
N GLY A 35 -1.84 -15.55 11.29
CA GLY A 35 -2.84 -16.58 11.08
C GLY A 35 -4.06 -16.40 12.00
N ILE A 36 -5.24 -16.58 11.43
CA ILE A 36 -6.53 -16.43 12.11
C ILE A 36 -7.21 -17.80 12.19
N LEU A 37 -7.67 -18.13 13.39
CA LEU A 37 -8.50 -19.30 13.72
C LEU A 37 -9.82 -18.82 14.33
N PRO A 38 -10.87 -19.65 14.32
CA PRO A 38 -12.10 -19.36 15.08
C PRO A 38 -11.81 -19.06 16.54
N GLY A 39 -12.47 -18.03 17.08
CA GLY A 39 -12.28 -17.51 18.44
C GLY A 39 -11.14 -16.49 18.60
N HIS A 40 -10.54 -16.03 17.50
CA HIS A 40 -9.49 -15.00 17.56
C HIS A 40 -10.02 -13.67 18.08
N ALA A 41 -9.28 -12.97 18.93
CA ALA A 41 -9.69 -11.65 19.40
C ALA A 41 -9.90 -10.66 18.24
N ASP A 42 -10.71 -9.62 18.46
CA ASP A 42 -10.88 -8.56 17.47
C ASP A 42 -9.51 -8.02 17.06
N PHE A 43 -9.31 -7.90 15.75
CA PHE A 43 -8.00 -7.62 15.17
C PHE A 43 -8.17 -6.71 13.96
N VAL A 44 -7.29 -5.73 13.82
CA VAL A 44 -7.24 -4.86 12.65
C VAL A 44 -5.80 -4.62 12.25
N THR A 45 -5.51 -4.76 10.95
CA THR A 45 -4.20 -4.45 10.41
C THR A 45 -4.30 -3.91 8.98
N VAL A 46 -3.29 -3.14 8.60
CA VAL A 46 -3.10 -2.73 7.21
C VAL A 46 -2.27 -3.80 6.54
N ILE A 47 -2.81 -4.39 5.47
CA ILE A 47 -2.10 -5.39 4.68
C ILE A 47 -1.48 -4.74 3.45
N ASP A 48 -0.26 -5.14 3.14
CA ASP A 48 0.43 -4.77 1.90
C ASP A 48 -0.03 -5.61 0.71
N ALA A 49 0.51 -5.32 -0.48
CA ALA A 49 0.27 -6.20 -1.61
C ALA A 49 0.88 -7.59 -1.36
N GLY A 50 0.06 -8.62 -1.35
CA GLY A 50 0.45 -9.96 -0.94
C GLY A 50 -0.61 -11.02 -1.23
N VAL A 51 -0.38 -12.22 -0.72
CA VAL A 51 -1.27 -13.38 -0.89
C VAL A 51 -1.94 -13.70 0.44
N LEU A 52 -3.27 -13.64 0.45
CA LEU A 52 -4.08 -14.26 1.50
C LEU A 52 -4.34 -15.71 1.12
N ARG A 53 -4.33 -16.60 2.11
CA ARG A 53 -4.70 -18.00 1.91
C ARG A 53 -5.61 -18.50 3.01
N TRP A 54 -6.56 -19.33 2.66
CA TRP A 54 -7.48 -19.94 3.60
C TRP A 54 -7.80 -21.37 3.20
N ARG A 55 -8.36 -22.13 4.15
CA ARG A 55 -8.84 -23.49 3.89
C ARG A 55 -10.06 -23.79 4.76
N LYS A 56 -10.92 -24.68 4.26
CA LYS A 56 -12.02 -25.28 5.03
C LYS A 56 -11.47 -26.42 5.92
N SER A 57 -12.34 -27.04 6.72
CA SER A 57 -11.97 -28.14 7.64
C SER A 57 -11.28 -29.31 6.94
N THR A 58 -11.72 -29.62 5.72
CA THR A 58 -11.13 -30.61 4.83
C THR A 58 -10.94 -29.97 3.46
N GLY A 59 -9.73 -29.99 2.91
CA GLY A 59 -9.48 -29.50 1.56
C GLY A 59 -8.14 -28.81 1.38
N SER A 60 -7.91 -28.41 0.14
CA SER A 60 -6.72 -27.67 -0.29
C SER A 60 -6.76 -26.22 0.18
N TRP A 61 -5.60 -25.58 0.15
CA TRP A 61 -5.51 -24.13 0.33
C TRP A 61 -6.09 -23.41 -0.88
N HIS A 62 -6.89 -22.38 -0.60
CA HIS A 62 -7.34 -21.37 -1.55
C HIS A 62 -6.49 -20.12 -1.38
N TYR A 63 -6.33 -19.36 -2.47
CA TYR A 63 -5.47 -18.18 -2.48
C TYR A 63 -6.17 -16.98 -3.12
N CYS A 64 -5.85 -15.80 -2.60
CA CYS A 64 -6.26 -14.53 -3.16
C CYS A 64 -5.10 -13.55 -3.10
N VAL A 65 -4.76 -12.96 -4.24
CA VAL A 65 -3.86 -11.81 -4.29
C VAL A 65 -4.67 -10.57 -3.98
N VAL A 66 -4.19 -9.79 -3.01
CA VAL A 66 -4.78 -8.51 -2.61
C VAL A 66 -3.77 -7.40 -2.85
N ARG A 67 -4.18 -6.29 -3.45
CA ARG A 67 -3.32 -5.13 -3.71
C ARG A 67 -3.26 -4.14 -2.54
N GLY A 68 -3.14 -4.68 -1.33
CA GLY A 68 -3.17 -3.92 -0.08
C GLY A 68 -4.55 -3.42 0.30
N GLY A 69 -4.73 -3.12 1.58
CA GLY A 69 -6.04 -2.82 2.15
C GLY A 69 -6.07 -2.88 3.67
N ILE A 70 -7.27 -2.98 4.23
CA ILE A 70 -7.51 -3.19 5.66
C ILE A 70 -8.06 -4.58 5.86
N PHE A 71 -7.45 -5.32 6.78
CA PHE A 71 -7.89 -6.63 7.25
C PHE A 71 -8.48 -6.46 8.66
N THR A 72 -9.66 -7.02 8.89
CA THR A 72 -10.35 -6.96 10.19
C THR A 72 -10.89 -8.32 10.60
N VAL A 73 -10.87 -8.58 11.90
CA VAL A 73 -11.56 -9.69 12.57
C VAL A 73 -12.49 -9.09 13.60
N SER A 74 -13.75 -9.53 13.62
CA SER A 74 -14.76 -9.11 14.59
C SER A 74 -15.50 -10.32 15.16
N GLY A 75 -15.79 -10.29 16.46
CA GLY A 75 -16.65 -11.28 17.11
C GLY A 75 -16.08 -12.70 17.11
N GLY A 76 -14.77 -12.87 16.90
CA GLY A 76 -14.11 -14.17 16.89
C GLY A 76 -14.30 -15.02 15.63
N HIS A 77 -15.17 -14.62 14.69
CA HIS A 77 -15.47 -15.44 13.51
C HIS A 77 -15.65 -14.66 12.21
N GLU A 78 -15.86 -13.35 12.24
CA GLU A 78 -16.06 -12.55 11.03
C GLU A 78 -14.74 -11.95 10.58
N VAL A 79 -14.33 -12.25 9.35
CA VAL A 79 -13.13 -11.72 8.73
C VAL A 79 -13.50 -10.90 7.50
N HIS A 80 -13.09 -9.63 7.48
CA HIS A 80 -13.32 -8.74 6.34
C HIS A 80 -12.01 -8.18 5.80
N VAL A 81 -11.90 -8.16 4.48
CA VAL A 81 -10.79 -7.55 3.75
C VAL A 81 -11.31 -6.52 2.76
N ALA A 82 -11.08 -5.25 3.07
CA ALA A 82 -11.37 -4.15 2.17
C ALA A 82 -10.09 -3.75 1.43
N CYS A 83 -10.06 -3.93 0.11
CA CYS A 83 -8.86 -3.74 -0.70
C CYS A 83 -9.15 -2.98 -1.99
N ARG A 84 -8.12 -2.43 -2.63
CA ARG A 84 -8.30 -1.74 -3.93
C ARG A 84 -8.61 -2.69 -5.07
N ASP A 85 -7.98 -3.87 -5.03
CA ASP A 85 -8.10 -4.89 -6.06
C ASP A 85 -7.76 -6.25 -5.45
N ALA A 86 -8.46 -7.28 -5.92
CA ALA A 86 -8.27 -8.65 -5.48
C ALA A 86 -8.57 -9.65 -6.60
N VAL A 87 -7.72 -10.67 -6.69
CA VAL A 87 -7.81 -11.75 -7.68
C VAL A 87 -7.71 -13.09 -6.95
N ILE A 88 -8.74 -13.92 -7.09
CA ILE A 88 -8.74 -15.31 -6.58
C ILE A 88 -7.96 -16.17 -7.57
N GLY A 89 -7.18 -17.12 -7.08
CA GLY A 89 -6.54 -18.11 -7.93
C GLY A 89 -6.17 -19.38 -7.18
N ASP A 90 -6.12 -20.48 -7.92
CA ASP A 90 -5.82 -21.80 -7.38
C ASP A 90 -4.32 -22.16 -7.55
N ASP A 91 -3.57 -21.31 -8.26
CA ASP A 91 -2.16 -21.48 -8.59
C ASP A 91 -1.30 -20.39 -7.90
N LEU A 92 -0.70 -20.78 -6.76
CA LEU A 92 0.18 -19.93 -5.96
C LEU A 92 1.38 -19.39 -6.75
N ALA A 93 1.92 -20.15 -7.72
CA ALA A 93 3.10 -19.72 -8.48
C ALA A 93 2.75 -18.55 -9.42
N ARG A 94 1.61 -18.65 -10.09
CA ARG A 94 1.10 -17.57 -10.95
C ARG A 94 0.72 -16.32 -10.15
N LEU A 95 0.15 -16.49 -8.96
CA LEU A 95 -0.21 -15.40 -8.07
C LEU A 95 1.03 -14.68 -7.49
N GLN A 96 2.08 -15.43 -7.12
CA GLN A 96 3.33 -14.84 -6.63
C GLN A 96 4.04 -13.98 -7.69
N ALA A 97 4.04 -14.41 -8.95
CA ALA A 97 4.59 -13.62 -10.05
C ALA A 97 3.87 -12.28 -10.23
N GLN A 98 2.53 -12.26 -10.15
CA GLN A 98 1.73 -11.03 -10.24
C GLN A 98 1.96 -10.07 -9.06
N VAL A 99 2.15 -10.60 -7.84
CA VAL A 99 2.49 -9.78 -6.68
C VAL A 99 3.86 -9.13 -6.85
N ALA A 100 4.85 -9.89 -7.31
CA ALA A 100 6.20 -9.39 -7.55
C ALA A 100 6.20 -8.25 -8.59
N GLU A 101 5.50 -8.45 -9.72
CA GLU A 101 5.35 -7.43 -10.75
C GLU A 101 4.66 -6.15 -10.21
N SER A 102 3.58 -6.32 -9.44
CA SER A 102 2.88 -5.19 -8.81
C SER A 102 3.76 -4.42 -7.82
N ARG A 103 4.60 -5.12 -7.03
CA ARG A 103 5.53 -4.48 -6.09
C ARG A 103 6.58 -3.68 -6.86
N GLN A 104 7.20 -4.27 -7.87
CA GLN A 104 8.20 -3.60 -8.72
C GLN A 104 7.63 -2.34 -9.37
N ALA A 105 6.42 -2.41 -9.95
CA ALA A 105 5.78 -1.27 -10.59
C ALA A 105 5.51 -0.11 -9.60
N ARG A 106 5.18 -0.41 -8.34
CA ARG A 106 4.99 0.60 -7.28
C ARG A 106 6.31 1.27 -6.90
N GLU A 107 7.38 0.50 -6.74
CA GLU A 107 8.71 1.04 -6.43
C GLU A 107 9.20 1.95 -7.54
N ASP A 108 9.02 1.56 -8.80
CA ASP A 108 9.40 2.37 -9.95
C ASP A 108 8.61 3.67 -10.03
N ALA A 109 7.29 3.61 -9.80
CA ALA A 109 6.45 4.79 -9.73
C ALA A 109 6.90 5.75 -8.60
N ALA A 110 7.14 5.23 -7.40
CA ALA A 110 7.62 6.02 -6.27
C ALA A 110 8.98 6.67 -6.56
N ARG A 111 9.90 5.94 -7.20
CA ARG A 111 11.22 6.44 -7.61
C ARG A 111 11.10 7.56 -8.63
N ARG A 112 10.20 7.41 -9.63
CA ARG A 112 9.93 8.44 -10.65
C ARG A 112 9.38 9.72 -10.03
N THR A 113 8.38 9.60 -9.15
CA THR A 113 7.79 10.76 -8.45
C THR A 113 8.82 11.49 -7.60
N ARG A 114 9.64 10.76 -6.83
CA ARG A 114 10.72 11.36 -6.02
C ARG A 114 11.73 12.11 -6.89
N THR A 115 12.11 11.54 -8.02
CA THR A 115 13.04 12.16 -8.97
C THR A 115 12.45 13.42 -9.62
N GLN A 116 11.17 13.39 -9.99
CA GLN A 116 10.48 14.56 -10.53
C GLN A 116 10.34 15.68 -9.50
N SER A 117 9.94 15.35 -8.26
CA SER A 117 9.84 16.32 -7.16
C SER A 117 11.19 16.98 -6.86
N ALA A 118 12.27 16.19 -6.75
CA ALA A 118 13.62 16.72 -6.55
C ALA A 118 14.05 17.67 -7.69
N ARG A 119 13.75 17.32 -8.95
CA ARG A 119 14.03 18.18 -10.11
C ARG A 119 13.24 19.49 -10.08
N LEU A 120 11.97 19.44 -9.69
CA LEU A 120 11.13 20.63 -9.54
C LEU A 120 11.65 21.54 -8.43
N HIS A 121 11.98 20.99 -7.26
CA HIS A 121 12.55 21.75 -6.14
C HIS A 121 13.87 22.41 -6.53
N ALA A 122 14.79 21.67 -7.17
CA ALA A 122 16.06 22.22 -7.62
C ALA A 122 15.89 23.35 -8.66
N ARG A 123 14.91 23.23 -9.57
CA ARG A 123 14.58 24.30 -10.53
C ARG A 123 14.02 25.54 -9.84
N ALA A 124 13.15 25.37 -8.85
CA ALA A 124 12.58 26.48 -8.09
C ALA A 124 13.67 27.24 -7.32
N ILE A 125 14.54 26.53 -6.59
CA ILE A 125 15.67 27.12 -5.85
C ILE A 125 16.58 27.90 -6.81
N ARG A 126 16.94 27.32 -7.96
CA ARG A 126 17.80 28.00 -8.95
C ARG A 126 17.18 29.30 -9.47
N ARG A 127 15.87 29.32 -9.73
CA ARG A 127 15.17 30.54 -10.17
C ARG A 127 15.15 31.61 -9.08
N LEU A 128 14.93 31.22 -7.83
CA LEU A 128 14.98 32.15 -6.70
C LEU A 128 16.38 32.75 -6.55
N MET A 129 17.43 31.93 -6.61
CA MET A 129 18.81 32.41 -6.56
C MET A 129 19.16 33.36 -7.72
N GLN A 130 18.68 33.08 -8.93
CA GLN A 130 18.87 33.96 -10.08
C GLN A 130 18.13 35.30 -9.91
N GLY A 131 16.90 35.29 -9.41
CA GLY A 131 16.15 36.51 -9.12
C GLY A 131 16.79 37.37 -8.03
N LEU A 132 17.36 36.73 -7.00
CA LEU A 132 18.10 37.42 -5.93
C LEU A 132 19.45 37.96 -6.41
N ALA A 133 20.13 37.28 -7.34
CA ALA A 133 21.40 37.74 -7.92
C ALA A 133 21.21 38.94 -8.85
N VAL A 134 20.10 39.01 -9.61
CA VAL A 134 19.77 40.14 -10.49
C VAL A 134 19.39 41.40 -9.70
N GLY A 135 18.84 41.26 -8.50
CA GLY A 135 18.53 42.39 -7.61
C GLY A 135 19.72 42.96 -6.83
N GLY A 136 20.91 42.36 -6.97
CA GLY A 136 22.14 42.81 -6.28
C GLY A 136 22.98 43.83 -7.06
N ASP A 137 22.65 44.08 -8.33
CA ASP A 137 23.48 44.88 -9.26
C ASP A 137 22.94 46.32 -9.48
N THR A 138 21.93 46.74 -8.71
CA THR A 138 21.33 48.10 -8.80
C THR A 138 21.66 49.02 -7.63
N LEU A 139 22.58 48.64 -6.74
CA LEU A 139 23.20 49.57 -5.81
C LEU A 139 24.45 50.16 -6.49
N GLU A 140 24.22 50.90 -7.57
CA GLU A 140 25.15 51.94 -8.00
C GLU A 140 25.30 52.91 -6.82
N LEU A 141 26.52 52.99 -6.29
CA LEU A 141 26.95 54.04 -5.38
C LEU A 141 27.06 55.33 -6.19
N ASP A 142 25.91 55.94 -6.46
CA ASP A 142 25.83 57.34 -6.87
C ASP A 142 25.88 58.23 -5.63
N GLY A 143 26.94 59.03 -5.56
CA GLY A 143 26.98 60.25 -4.77
C GLY A 143 28.03 60.29 -3.69
N GLU A 144 29.23 60.75 -4.04
CA GLU A 144 29.85 61.81 -3.23
C GLU A 144 30.78 62.67 -4.10
N GLY A 145 30.20 63.71 -4.69
CA GLY A 145 30.90 64.98 -4.86
C GLY A 145 30.34 65.94 -3.82
N ASP A 146 31.19 66.47 -2.95
CA ASP A 146 31.42 67.91 -2.88
C ASP A 146 32.73 68.23 -2.13
N GLU A 147 33.41 69.27 -2.61
CA GLU A 147 34.70 69.82 -2.14
C GLU A 147 34.60 70.47 -0.74
N PRO A 148 35.73 70.93 -0.17
CA PRO A 148 36.13 72.33 -0.44
C PRO A 148 37.61 72.55 -0.77
#